data_AF-A0A9D8QSV5-F1
#
_entry.id   AF-A0A9D8QSV5-F1
#
_cell.length_a   1.000
_cell.length_b   1.000
_cell.length_c   1.000
_cell.angle_alpha   90.00
_cell.angle_beta   90.00
_cell.angle_gamma   90.00
#
_symmetry.space_group_name_H-M   'P 1'
#
loop_
_entity.id
_entity.type
_entity.pdbx_description
1 polymer ?
#
loop_
_entity_poly.entity_id
_entity_poly.type
_entity_poly.pdbx_seq_one_letter_code
_entity_poly.pdbx_strand_id
1 'polypeptide(L)'
;MKIKTNRNKAFTLIELLVVIAIIGILAGMTFPAVVKGKAKVKIKQAQVEMSNLMGAISQYQSSYGKLPTSKETSDKAGIYDFTYGMFNVQPPEGKSYNDLNLNLPCQSGYMTNNAEVIAILRDMEYYGNGLKTPNYQHQRNPRKEVFLNVKDSNKIGTPSAVDPTGVYRDPWGNPYFISMDLNYDDYTVD
;
A
#
# COMPACT_ATOMS: atom_id res chain seq x y z
N MET A 1 25.15 -8.41 71.84
CA MET A 1 24.45 -7.97 70.62
C MET A 1 24.37 -9.16 69.67
N LYS A 2 23.19 -9.78 69.48
CA LYS A 2 23.04 -11.00 68.63
C LYS A 2 22.80 -10.58 67.17
N ILE A 3 23.75 -10.88 66.29
CA ILE A 3 23.62 -10.65 64.85
C ILE A 3 22.76 -11.79 64.28
N LYS A 4 21.51 -11.49 63.86
CA LYS A 4 20.69 -12.43 63.09
C LYS A 4 21.29 -12.52 61.67
N THR A 5 22.01 -13.60 61.39
CA THR A 5 22.45 -13.94 60.03
C THR A 5 21.24 -14.43 59.24
N ASN A 6 20.71 -13.58 58.36
CA ASN A 6 19.74 -14.03 57.34
C ASN A 6 20.46 -15.02 56.42
N ARG A 7 20.06 -16.29 56.45
CA ARG A 7 20.51 -17.27 55.46
C ARG A 7 19.98 -16.84 54.10
N ASN A 8 20.85 -16.29 53.26
CA ASN A 8 20.55 -16.08 51.85
C ASN A 8 20.31 -17.46 51.23
N LYS A 9 19.09 -17.73 50.77
CA LYS A 9 18.76 -18.98 50.08
C LYS A 9 19.51 -18.98 48.74
N ALA A 10 20.42 -19.92 48.56
CA ALA A 10 21.09 -20.16 47.29
C ALA A 10 20.13 -20.89 46.35
N PHE A 11 20.07 -20.46 45.09
CA PHE A 11 19.24 -21.06 44.05
C PHE A 11 19.80 -22.42 43.64
N THR A 12 18.95 -23.43 43.51
CA THR A 12 19.36 -24.75 43.03
C THR A 12 19.31 -24.82 41.50
N LEU A 13 20.15 -25.64 40.89
CA LEU A 13 20.14 -25.88 39.44
C LEU A 13 18.79 -26.44 38.96
N ILE A 14 18.12 -27.24 39.79
CA ILE A 14 16.82 -27.83 39.46
C ILE A 14 15.70 -26.78 39.43
N GLU A 15 15.72 -25.82 40.36
CA GLU A 15 14.77 -24.69 40.35
C GLU A 15 14.93 -23.86 39.07
N LEU A 16 16.17 -23.62 38.65
CA LEU A 16 16.44 -22.91 37.40
C LEU A 16 15.97 -23.70 36.17
N LEU A 17 16.19 -25.02 36.16
CA LEU A 17 15.83 -25.91 35.05
C LEU A 17 14.31 -25.99 34.86
N VAL A 18 13.54 -26.11 35.94
CA VAL A 18 12.07 -26.15 35.87
C VAL A 18 11.53 -24.83 35.32
N VAL A 19 12.11 -23.69 35.72
CA VAL A 19 11.67 -22.36 35.24
C VAL A 19 11.87 -22.23 33.73
N ILE A 20 13.04 -22.58 33.20
CA ILE A 20 13.28 -22.50 31.75
C ILE A 20 12.42 -23.50 30.97
N ALA A 21 12.10 -24.67 31.55
CA ALA A 21 11.20 -25.64 30.95
C ALA A 21 9.77 -25.08 30.83
N ILE A 22 9.25 -24.45 31.89
CA ILE A 22 7.92 -23.81 31.87
C ILE A 22 7.89 -22.65 30.87
N ILE A 23 8.92 -21.79 30.86
CA ILE A 23 9.04 -20.69 29.88
C ILE A 23 9.07 -21.24 28.45
N GLY A 24 9.80 -22.35 28.21
CA GLY A 24 9.87 -23.01 26.91
C GLY A 24 8.52 -23.52 26.41
N ILE A 25 7.72 -24.14 27.28
CA ILE A 25 6.38 -24.62 26.94
C ILE A 25 5.45 -23.45 26.60
N LEU A 26 5.42 -22.42 27.46
CA LEU A 26 4.58 -21.23 27.25
C LEU A 26 4.98 -20.47 25.97
N ALA A 27 6.28 -20.30 25.72
CA ALA A 27 6.79 -19.67 24.51
C ALA A 27 6.44 -20.49 23.26
N GLY A 28 6.60 -21.82 23.32
CA GLY A 28 6.26 -22.74 22.23
C GLY A 28 4.79 -22.69 21.82
N MET A 29 3.87 -22.56 22.78
CA MET A 29 2.44 -22.41 22.49
C MET A 29 2.09 -21.03 21.91
N THR A 30 2.80 -19.97 22.33
CA THR A 30 2.47 -18.59 21.95
C THR A 30 3.03 -18.20 20.58
N PHE A 31 4.19 -18.75 20.20
CA PHE A 31 4.90 -18.41 18.96
C PHE A 31 4.04 -18.53 17.67
N PRO A 32 3.32 -19.64 17.40
CA PRO A 32 2.54 -19.78 16.16
C PRO A 32 1.36 -18.81 16.08
N ALA A 33 0.76 -18.45 17.22
CA ALA A 33 -0.35 -17.49 17.26
C ALA A 33 0.10 -16.07 16.87
N VAL A 34 1.31 -15.67 17.28
CA VAL A 34 1.89 -14.36 16.96
C VAL A 34 2.15 -14.20 15.46
N VAL A 35 2.66 -15.25 14.78
CA VAL A 35 2.93 -15.20 13.33
C VAL A 35 1.65 -15.05 12.53
N LYS A 36 0.59 -15.81 12.85
CA LYS A 36 -0.73 -15.69 12.21
C LYS A 36 -1.39 -14.33 12.46
N GLY A 37 -1.19 -13.75 13.65
CA GLY A 37 -1.68 -12.42 14.00
C GLY A 37 -1.15 -11.33 13.07
N LYS A 38 0.15 -11.37 12.73
CA LYS A 38 0.78 -10.36 11.86
C LYS A 38 0.19 -10.32 10.44
N ALA A 39 -0.10 -11.48 9.85
CA ALA A 39 -0.73 -11.53 8.52
C ALA A 39 -2.15 -10.95 8.52
N LYS A 40 -2.95 -11.27 9.55
CA LYS A 40 -4.31 -10.74 9.72
C LYS A 40 -4.33 -9.22 9.89
N VAL A 41 -3.36 -8.66 10.61
CA VAL A 41 -3.20 -7.20 10.77
C VAL A 41 -2.92 -6.55 9.41
N LYS A 42 -2.00 -7.10 8.61
CA LYS A 42 -1.73 -6.59 7.26
C LYS A 42 -2.95 -6.62 6.35
N ILE A 43 -3.73 -7.71 6.36
CA ILE A 43 -4.96 -7.79 5.56
C ILE A 43 -5.96 -6.71 5.99
N LYS A 44 -6.19 -6.55 7.29
CA LYS A 44 -7.08 -5.50 7.81
C LYS A 44 -6.59 -4.10 7.44
N GLN A 45 -5.29 -3.87 7.53
CA GLN A 45 -4.68 -2.61 7.13
C GLN A 45 -4.91 -2.34 5.64
N ALA A 46 -4.68 -3.34 4.77
CA ALA A 46 -4.92 -3.21 3.34
C ALA A 46 -6.39 -2.89 3.03
N GLN A 47 -7.34 -3.50 3.74
CA GLN A 47 -8.77 -3.22 3.59
C GLN A 47 -9.11 -1.76 3.93
N VAL A 48 -8.57 -1.23 5.03
CA VAL A 48 -8.78 0.18 5.41
C VAL A 48 -8.15 1.11 4.37
N GLU A 49 -6.94 0.81 3.91
CA GLU A 49 -6.23 1.59 2.88
C GLU A 49 -7.01 1.59 1.55
N MET A 50 -7.59 0.46 1.15
CA MET A 50 -8.47 0.35 -0.03
C MET A 50 -9.75 1.16 0.15
N SER A 51 -10.42 1.08 1.31
CA SER A 51 -11.62 1.87 1.59
C SER A 51 -11.36 3.36 1.54
N ASN A 52 -10.24 3.82 2.08
CA ASN A 52 -9.83 5.22 2.01
C ASN A 52 -9.57 5.65 0.56
N LEU A 53 -8.94 4.79 -0.24
CA LEU A 53 -8.67 5.05 -1.65
C LEU A 53 -9.97 5.15 -2.46
N MET A 54 -10.90 4.20 -2.28
CA MET A 54 -12.22 4.24 -2.93
C MET A 54 -13.01 5.49 -2.53
N GLY A 55 -12.99 5.86 -1.25
CA GLY A 55 -13.62 7.08 -0.76
C GLY A 55 -13.04 8.34 -1.41
N ALA A 56 -11.70 8.42 -1.54
CA ALA A 56 -11.03 9.52 -2.19
C ALA A 56 -11.40 9.64 -3.68
N ILE A 57 -11.44 8.51 -4.40
CA ILE A 57 -11.86 8.45 -5.82
C ILE A 57 -13.31 8.92 -5.97
N SER A 58 -14.22 8.42 -5.13
CA SER A 58 -15.63 8.81 -5.15
C SER A 58 -15.82 10.30 -4.83
N GLN A 59 -15.08 10.82 -3.85
CA GLN A 59 -15.13 12.25 -3.50
C GLN A 59 -14.60 13.13 -4.64
N TYR A 60 -13.51 12.72 -5.29
CA TYR A 60 -13.00 13.41 -6.48
C TYR A 60 -14.03 13.39 -7.62
N GLN A 61 -14.64 12.24 -7.89
CA GLN A 61 -15.67 12.11 -8.92
C GLN A 61 -16.89 12.98 -8.61
N SER A 62 -17.33 13.04 -7.34
CA SER A 62 -18.41 13.94 -6.91
C SER A 62 -18.04 15.41 -7.12
N SER A 63 -16.78 15.77 -6.91
CA SER A 63 -16.31 17.15 -7.01
C SER A 63 -16.14 17.64 -8.45
N TYR A 64 -15.71 16.75 -9.36
CA TYR A 64 -15.32 17.08 -10.73
C TYR A 64 -16.15 16.42 -11.83
N GLY A 65 -17.09 15.53 -11.47
CA GLY A 65 -17.96 14.81 -12.41
C GLY A 65 -17.24 13.77 -13.28
N LYS A 66 -15.98 13.44 -12.96
CA LYS A 66 -15.13 12.51 -13.72
C LYS A 66 -14.15 11.80 -12.79
N LEU A 67 -13.69 10.63 -13.21
CA LEU A 67 -12.69 9.86 -12.46
C LEU A 67 -11.29 10.51 -12.51
N PRO A 68 -10.43 10.26 -11.50
CA PRO A 68 -9.09 10.84 -11.41
C PRO A 68 -8.11 10.14 -12.36
N THR A 69 -8.24 10.43 -13.65
CA THR A 69 -7.40 9.90 -14.72
C THR A 69 -6.53 10.98 -15.34
N SER A 70 -5.37 10.58 -15.86
CA SER A 70 -4.52 11.44 -16.68
C SER A 70 -5.20 11.91 -17.96
N LYS A 71 -4.52 12.72 -18.75
CA LYS A 71 -5.04 13.16 -20.05
C LYS A 71 -5.17 11.99 -21.00
N GLU A 72 -4.13 11.20 -21.11
CA GLU A 72 -3.99 10.11 -22.07
C GLU A 72 -5.04 9.03 -21.84
N THR A 73 -5.34 8.74 -20.57
CA THR A 73 -6.39 7.79 -20.20
C THR A 73 -7.79 8.40 -20.36
N SER A 74 -7.97 9.66 -19.96
CA SER A 74 -9.24 10.38 -20.15
C SER A 74 -9.63 10.54 -21.61
N ASP A 75 -8.67 10.71 -22.52
CA ASP A 75 -8.92 10.83 -23.97
C ASP A 75 -9.41 9.51 -24.58
N LYS A 76 -9.23 8.39 -23.87
CA LYS A 76 -9.70 7.05 -24.23
C LYS A 76 -10.93 6.60 -23.43
N ALA A 77 -11.41 7.46 -22.53
CA ALA A 77 -12.64 7.19 -21.76
C ALA A 77 -13.85 7.07 -22.71
N GLY A 78 -14.81 6.23 -22.36
CA GLY A 78 -15.97 5.90 -23.22
C GLY A 78 -15.76 4.72 -24.18
N ILE A 79 -14.53 4.19 -24.30
CA ILE A 79 -14.22 3.04 -25.16
C ILE A 79 -13.65 1.87 -24.36
N TYR A 80 -12.74 2.14 -23.43
CA TYR A 80 -12.03 1.11 -22.66
C TYR A 80 -11.94 1.47 -21.19
N ASP A 81 -11.91 0.44 -20.36
CA ASP A 81 -11.53 0.55 -18.96
C ASP A 81 -10.02 0.56 -18.77
N PHE A 82 -9.60 1.07 -17.61
CA PHE A 82 -8.18 1.13 -17.26
C PHE A 82 -7.94 0.51 -15.91
N THR A 83 -6.97 -0.41 -15.87
CA THR A 83 -6.42 -0.91 -14.62
C THR A 83 -4.99 -0.44 -14.43
N TYR A 84 -4.78 0.31 -13.34
CA TYR A 84 -3.50 0.86 -12.93
C TYR A 84 -2.76 -0.08 -11.99
N GLY A 85 -1.43 0.02 -11.97
CA GLY A 85 -0.54 -0.72 -11.09
C GLY A 85 -0.02 -2.04 -11.67
N MET A 86 -0.41 -2.40 -12.90
CA MET A 86 -0.05 -3.68 -13.53
C MET A 86 1.28 -3.64 -14.28
N PHE A 87 1.55 -2.58 -15.05
CA PHE A 87 2.71 -2.50 -15.94
C PHE A 87 3.73 -1.46 -15.47
N ASN A 88 5.01 -1.72 -15.79
CA ASN A 88 6.12 -0.78 -15.57
C ASN A 88 6.22 -0.23 -14.13
N VAL A 89 5.78 -1.02 -13.14
CA VAL A 89 5.98 -0.69 -11.72
C VAL A 89 7.31 -1.27 -11.26
N GLN A 90 8.18 -0.42 -10.72
CA GLN A 90 9.46 -0.89 -10.19
C GLN A 90 9.21 -1.79 -8.96
N PRO A 91 9.70 -3.05 -8.97
CA PRO A 91 9.54 -3.94 -7.83
C PRO A 91 10.39 -3.48 -6.64
N PRO A 92 9.99 -3.83 -5.40
CA PRO A 92 10.84 -3.70 -4.24
C PRO A 92 12.20 -4.37 -4.47
N GLU A 93 13.23 -3.83 -3.83
CA GLU A 93 14.56 -4.41 -3.83
C GLU A 93 14.53 -5.91 -3.50
N GLY A 94 15.15 -6.73 -4.36
CA GLY A 94 15.20 -8.19 -4.21
C GLY A 94 13.94 -8.94 -4.66
N LYS A 95 12.96 -8.26 -5.26
CA LYS A 95 11.79 -8.88 -5.90
C LYS A 95 11.81 -8.62 -7.40
N SER A 96 11.25 -9.56 -8.17
CA SER A 96 10.93 -9.37 -9.58
C SER A 96 9.43 -9.50 -9.75
N TYR A 97 8.85 -8.65 -10.58
CA TYR A 97 7.50 -8.89 -11.11
C TYR A 97 7.65 -9.64 -12.42
N ASN A 98 6.84 -10.69 -12.60
CA ASN A 98 6.62 -11.23 -13.94
C ASN A 98 5.49 -10.37 -14.50
N ASP A 99 5.77 -9.61 -15.55
CA ASP A 99 4.72 -8.87 -16.24
C ASP A 99 3.65 -9.89 -16.67
N LEU A 100 2.45 -9.75 -16.10
CA LEU A 100 1.32 -10.53 -16.59
C LEU A 100 1.08 -10.02 -18.01
N ASN A 101 1.37 -10.85 -19.02
CA ASN A 101 1.06 -10.59 -20.42
C ASN A 101 -0.46 -10.66 -20.64
N LEU A 102 -1.20 -9.79 -19.96
CA LEU A 102 -2.61 -9.56 -20.19
C LEU A 102 -2.70 -8.68 -21.45
N ASN A 103 -3.30 -9.20 -22.52
CA ASN A 103 -3.60 -8.42 -23.73
C ASN A 103 -4.74 -7.44 -23.41
N LEU A 104 -4.39 -6.30 -22.84
CA LEU A 104 -5.37 -5.25 -22.54
C LEU A 104 -5.51 -4.31 -23.74
N PRO A 105 -6.72 -3.84 -24.08
CA PRO A 105 -6.96 -3.06 -25.30
C PRO A 105 -6.17 -1.74 -25.38
N CYS A 106 -5.64 -1.24 -24.26
CA CYS A 106 -4.89 0.01 -24.16
C CYS A 106 -3.37 -0.16 -23.90
N GLN A 107 -2.73 -1.19 -24.47
CA GLN A 107 -1.35 -1.59 -24.07
C GLN A 107 -0.17 -0.92 -24.80
N SER A 108 -0.38 -0.12 -25.85
CA SER A 108 0.76 0.38 -26.63
C SER A 108 1.39 1.63 -26.01
N GLY A 109 2.42 1.43 -25.17
CA GLY A 109 3.36 2.45 -24.72
C GLY A 109 2.93 3.35 -23.56
N TYR A 110 1.73 3.16 -23.01
CA TYR A 110 1.23 3.93 -21.88
C TYR A 110 1.58 3.27 -20.54
N MET A 111 2.15 4.04 -19.61
CA MET A 111 2.53 3.54 -18.28
C MET A 111 1.31 3.58 -17.36
N THR A 112 0.52 2.50 -17.29
CA THR A 112 -0.60 2.40 -16.33
C THR A 112 -0.10 2.07 -14.92
N ASN A 113 0.63 3.00 -14.32
CA ASN A 113 0.99 2.91 -12.90
C ASN A 113 -0.12 3.55 -12.05
N ASN A 114 -0.27 3.17 -10.79
CA ASN A 114 -1.24 3.84 -9.92
C ASN A 114 -0.79 5.26 -9.50
N ALA A 115 0.44 5.67 -9.85
CA ALA A 115 1.03 6.93 -9.43
C ALA A 115 0.29 8.14 -10.03
N GLU A 116 -0.24 8.03 -11.24
CA GLU A 116 -1.04 9.09 -11.84
C GLU A 116 -2.31 9.39 -11.04
N VAL A 117 -3.04 8.35 -10.65
CA VAL A 117 -4.27 8.45 -9.86
C VAL A 117 -3.94 9.08 -8.51
N ILE A 118 -2.89 8.56 -7.87
CA ILE A 118 -2.44 9.03 -6.56
C ILE A 118 -1.98 10.49 -6.62
N ALA A 119 -1.26 10.89 -7.67
CA ALA A 119 -0.84 12.28 -7.84
C ALA A 119 -2.04 13.24 -8.00
N ILE A 120 -3.08 12.84 -8.71
CA ILE A 120 -4.30 13.64 -8.87
C ILE A 120 -5.05 13.76 -7.53
N LEU A 121 -5.27 12.63 -6.86
CA LEU A 121 -6.00 12.58 -5.57
C LEU A 121 -5.27 13.32 -4.44
N ARG A 122 -3.95 13.44 -4.53
CA ARG A 122 -3.10 14.11 -3.54
C ARG A 122 -2.71 15.54 -3.92
N ASP A 123 -3.20 16.03 -5.06
CA ASP A 123 -2.82 17.33 -5.64
C ASP A 123 -1.29 17.52 -5.84
N MET A 124 -0.59 16.46 -6.27
CA MET A 124 0.85 16.51 -6.48
C MET A 124 1.18 17.02 -7.88
N GLU A 125 2.10 17.98 -8.00
CA GLU A 125 2.62 18.44 -9.30
C GLU A 125 3.87 17.70 -9.77
N TYR A 126 4.63 17.14 -8.83
CA TYR A 126 5.88 16.41 -9.07
C TYR A 126 5.92 15.11 -8.25
N TYR A 127 6.52 14.07 -8.83
CA TYR A 127 6.89 12.86 -8.09
C TYR A 127 8.17 13.09 -7.27
N GLY A 128 8.46 12.19 -6.33
CA GLY A 128 9.67 12.27 -5.49
C GLY A 128 10.99 12.21 -6.28
N ASN A 129 10.97 11.69 -7.51
CA ASN A 129 12.10 11.70 -8.44
C ASN A 129 12.20 12.97 -9.31
N GLY A 130 11.34 13.98 -9.11
CA GLY A 130 11.35 15.25 -9.83
C GLY A 130 10.64 15.25 -11.19
N LEU A 131 10.12 14.11 -11.65
CA LEU A 131 9.30 14.06 -12.86
C LEU A 131 7.93 14.72 -12.61
N LYS A 132 7.39 15.39 -13.63
CA LYS A 132 6.05 15.99 -13.59
C LYS A 132 4.99 14.92 -13.48
N THR A 133 3.96 15.17 -12.70
CA THR A 133 2.78 14.31 -12.62
C THR A 133 1.75 14.71 -13.70
N PRO A 134 0.73 13.88 -13.94
CA PRO A 134 -0.42 14.27 -14.77
C PRO A 134 -1.25 15.43 -14.23
N ASN A 135 -1.03 15.82 -12.97
CA ASN A 135 -1.65 16.98 -12.33
C ASN A 135 -0.69 18.19 -12.27
N TYR A 136 0.39 18.22 -13.05
CA TYR A 136 1.25 19.40 -13.17
C TYR A 136 0.41 20.66 -13.46
N GLN A 137 0.68 21.77 -12.76
CA GLN A 137 -0.12 23.00 -12.77
C GLN A 137 -1.57 22.81 -12.32
N HIS A 138 -1.85 21.78 -11.52
CA HIS A 138 -3.18 21.45 -10.99
C HIS A 138 -4.24 21.23 -12.08
N GLN A 139 -3.83 20.80 -13.29
CA GLN A 139 -4.74 20.68 -14.43
C GLN A 139 -5.85 19.65 -14.22
N ARG A 140 -5.63 18.64 -13.37
CA ARG A 140 -6.60 17.60 -13.05
C ARG A 140 -7.37 17.91 -11.77
N ASN A 141 -6.75 18.61 -10.83
CA ASN A 141 -7.35 19.05 -9.59
C ASN A 141 -7.25 20.59 -9.41
N PRO A 142 -7.97 21.40 -10.22
CA PRO A 142 -7.82 22.87 -10.19
C PRO A 142 -8.18 23.52 -8.86
N ARG A 143 -9.01 22.87 -8.02
CA ARG A 143 -9.34 23.35 -6.67
C ARG A 143 -8.27 23.05 -5.63
N LYS A 144 -7.23 22.28 -5.99
CA LYS A 144 -6.10 21.92 -5.13
C LYS A 144 -6.54 21.17 -3.86
N GLU A 145 -7.57 20.35 -4.00
CA GLU A 145 -8.16 19.62 -2.88
C GLU A 145 -7.40 18.31 -2.64
N VAL A 146 -7.01 18.02 -1.40
CA VAL A 146 -6.38 16.75 -1.06
C VAL A 146 -7.45 15.73 -0.68
N PHE A 147 -7.74 14.79 -1.57
CA PHE A 147 -8.74 13.74 -1.37
C PHE A 147 -8.18 12.52 -0.63
N LEU A 148 -6.88 12.26 -0.80
CA LEU A 148 -6.21 11.10 -0.21
C LEU A 148 -5.06 11.55 0.69
N ASN A 149 -5.08 11.13 1.95
CA ASN A 149 -3.96 11.37 2.86
C ASN A 149 -3.23 10.06 3.18
N VAL A 150 -2.01 9.93 2.66
CA VAL A 150 -1.16 8.74 2.79
C VAL A 150 0.29 9.18 3.04
N LYS A 151 1.03 8.38 3.82
CA LYS A 151 2.44 8.63 4.11
C LYS A 151 3.32 8.46 2.86
N ASP A 152 4.33 9.32 2.73
CA ASP A 152 5.39 9.17 1.73
C ASP A 152 6.56 8.35 2.25
N SER A 153 7.36 7.81 1.33
CA SER A 153 8.57 7.04 1.59
C SER A 153 9.67 7.42 0.59
N ASN A 154 10.90 7.46 1.09
CA ASN A 154 12.09 7.63 0.24
C ASN A 154 12.63 6.31 -0.33
N LYS A 155 11.98 5.18 -0.02
CA LYS A 155 12.36 3.84 -0.48
C LYS A 155 11.22 3.20 -1.28
N ILE A 156 11.58 2.69 -2.45
CA ILE A 156 10.74 1.84 -3.30
C ILE A 156 10.42 0.54 -2.55
N GLY A 157 9.14 0.18 -2.53
CA GLY A 157 8.69 -1.03 -1.86
C GLY A 157 8.31 -0.85 -0.39
N THR A 158 8.40 0.36 0.17
CA THR A 158 8.00 0.59 1.56
C THR A 158 6.52 0.26 1.76
N PRO A 159 6.17 -0.59 2.74
CA PRO A 159 4.78 -0.97 2.99
C PRO A 159 3.87 0.21 3.35
N SER A 160 2.67 0.21 2.77
CA SER A 160 1.58 1.15 3.07
C SER A 160 1.95 2.62 2.85
N ALA A 161 2.82 2.89 1.89
CA ALA A 161 3.32 4.24 1.60
C ALA A 161 3.31 4.52 0.10
N VAL A 162 3.30 5.81 -0.24
CA VAL A 162 3.64 6.27 -1.58
C VAL A 162 5.16 6.34 -1.69
N ASP A 163 5.72 5.71 -2.71
CA ASP A 163 7.17 5.67 -2.91
C ASP A 163 7.70 6.88 -3.71
N PRO A 164 9.01 7.00 -3.96
CA PRO A 164 9.58 8.13 -4.71
C PRO A 164 9.08 8.26 -6.15
N THR A 165 8.55 7.17 -6.74
CA THR A 165 7.97 7.16 -8.09
C THR A 165 6.48 7.51 -8.08
N GLY A 166 5.90 7.78 -6.91
CA GLY A 166 4.47 8.08 -6.72
C GLY A 166 3.59 6.84 -6.60
N VAL A 167 4.15 5.63 -6.62
CA VAL A 167 3.37 4.40 -6.57
C VAL A 167 2.89 4.16 -5.15
N TYR A 168 1.59 3.98 -4.96
CA TYR A 168 1.03 3.62 -3.66
C TYR A 168 1.09 2.11 -3.44
N ARG A 169 1.71 1.71 -2.33
CA ARG A 169 2.04 0.33 -2.03
C ARG A 169 1.25 -0.24 -0.88
N ASP A 170 0.87 -1.51 -0.99
CA ASP A 170 0.17 -2.29 0.01
C ASP A 170 1.07 -2.63 1.24
N PRO A 171 0.53 -3.27 2.28
CA PRO A 171 1.31 -3.71 3.45
C PRO A 171 2.41 -4.76 3.17
N TRP A 172 2.53 -5.26 1.95
CA TRP A 172 3.57 -6.17 1.47
C TRP A 172 4.59 -5.49 0.53
N GLY A 173 4.38 -4.20 0.23
CA GLY A 173 5.24 -3.40 -0.64
C GLY A 173 4.91 -3.51 -2.13
N ASN A 174 3.84 -4.22 -2.49
CA ASN A 174 3.39 -4.33 -3.88
C ASN A 174 2.48 -3.14 -4.24
N PRO A 175 2.37 -2.74 -5.51
CA PRO A 175 1.44 -1.70 -5.92
C PRO A 175 -0.02 -2.11 -5.64
N TYR A 176 -0.84 -1.15 -5.23
CA TYR A 176 -2.29 -1.30 -5.34
C TYR A 176 -2.71 -1.34 -6.81
N PHE A 177 -3.55 -2.30 -7.18
CA PHE A 177 -4.26 -2.27 -8.44
C PHE A 177 -5.53 -1.44 -8.31
N ILE A 178 -5.76 -0.56 -9.28
CA ILE A 178 -6.94 0.31 -9.30
C ILE A 178 -7.58 0.14 -10.67
N SER A 179 -8.76 -0.44 -10.72
CA SER A 179 -9.55 -0.52 -11.95
C SER A 179 -10.59 0.58 -11.95
N MET A 180 -10.71 1.29 -13.06
CA MET A 180 -11.69 2.36 -13.25
C MET A 180 -12.54 2.03 -14.47
N ASP A 181 -13.85 2.01 -14.24
CA ASP A 181 -14.87 1.98 -15.28
C ASP A 181 -14.88 3.36 -15.95
N LEU A 182 -14.37 3.43 -17.17
CA LEU A 182 -14.33 4.69 -17.92
C LEU A 182 -15.35 4.72 -19.06
N ASN A 183 -15.96 3.59 -19.39
CA ASN A 183 -17.01 3.50 -20.40
C ASN A 183 -18.43 3.61 -19.79
N TYR A 184 -18.53 3.60 -18.46
CA TYR A 184 -19.73 3.66 -17.64
C TYR A 184 -20.70 2.51 -17.93
N ASP A 185 -20.18 1.30 -18.14
CA ASP A 185 -20.98 0.09 -18.35
C ASP A 185 -21.28 -0.70 -17.06
N ASP A 186 -20.89 -0.16 -15.89
CA ASP A 186 -20.99 -0.75 -14.55
C ASP A 186 -20.06 -1.96 -14.32
N TYR A 187 -19.15 -2.26 -15.25
CA TYR A 187 -18.12 -3.27 -15.10
C TYR A 187 -16.74 -2.63 -15.16
N THR A 188 -15.75 -3.36 -14.64
CA THR A 188 -14.34 -3.01 -14.84
C THR A 188 -13.66 -4.22 -15.45
N VAL A 189 -12.95 -4.02 -16.56
CA VAL A 189 -12.16 -5.03 -17.30
C VAL A 189 -12.99 -5.83 -18.30
N ASP A 190 -12.76 -5.52 -19.58
CA ASP A 190 -13.12 -6.25 -20.79
C ASP A 190 -11.95 -7.09 -21.37
#